data_AF-A0A4Q2EHE1-F1
#
_entry.id   AF-A0A4Q2EHE1-F1
#
_cell.length_a   1.000
_cell.length_b   1.000
_cell.length_c   1.000
_cell.angle_alpha   90.00
_cell.angle_beta   90.00
_cell.angle_gamma   90.00
#
_symmetry.space_group_name_H-M   'P 1'
#
loop_
_entity.id
_entity.type
_entity.pdbx_description
1 polymer ?
#
loop_
_entity_poly.entity_id
_entity_poly.type
_entity_poly.pdbx_seq_one_letter_code
_entity_poly.pdbx_strand_id
1 'polypeptide(L)'
;MSPSMRITSFIGEQEVRASVHIAFPSNHETVRFTITSVCDAIAPEQWHGEVSFAGTVVLKTQSTDSYERAGRLAEAALVARVVRLLAE
;
A
#
# COMPACT_ATOMS: atom_id res chain seq x y z
N MET A 1 6.48 6.99 54.72
CA MET A 1 5.96 6.59 53.39
C MET A 1 6.39 7.64 52.40
N SER A 2 7.37 7.35 51.55
CA SER A 2 7.83 8.30 50.52
C SER A 2 6.79 8.36 49.40
N PRO A 3 6.44 9.54 48.87
CA PRO A 3 5.50 9.62 47.77
C PRO A 3 6.15 9.01 46.53
N SER A 4 5.50 8.00 45.93
CA SER A 4 5.94 7.52 44.62
C SER A 4 5.69 8.64 43.62
N MET A 5 6.75 9.28 43.13
CA MET A 5 6.63 10.15 41.95
C MET A 5 6.10 9.31 40.80
N ARG A 6 4.84 9.52 40.42
CA ARG A 6 4.34 9.04 39.14
C ARG A 6 4.97 9.92 38.08
N ILE A 7 5.88 9.34 37.30
CA ILE A 7 6.42 10.01 36.12
C ILE A 7 5.31 9.99 35.07
N THR A 8 4.62 11.10 34.93
CA THR A 8 3.64 11.32 33.87
C THR A 8 4.39 11.70 32.60
N SER A 9 4.23 10.92 31.53
CA SER A 9 4.83 11.21 30.22
C SER A 9 3.75 11.66 29.24
N PHE A 10 4.10 12.50 28.29
CA PHE A 10 3.18 13.07 27.30
C PHE A 10 3.77 12.98 25.89
N ILE A 11 2.90 12.81 24.89
CA ILE A 11 3.21 12.98 23.46
C ILE A 11 2.21 14.00 22.91
N GLY A 12 2.69 15.18 22.52
CA GLY A 12 1.82 16.32 22.23
C GLY A 12 0.97 16.68 23.46
N GLU A 13 -0.35 16.69 23.30
CA GLU A 13 -1.31 16.97 24.38
C GLU A 13 -1.84 15.68 25.06
N GLN A 14 -1.34 14.51 24.68
CA GLN A 14 -1.85 13.23 25.17
C GLN A 14 -0.95 12.62 26.26
N GLU A 15 -1.55 12.29 27.40
CA GLU A 15 -0.89 11.55 28.48
C GLU A 15 -0.61 10.09 28.07
N VAL A 16 0.63 9.67 28.21
CA VAL A 16 1.07 8.30 27.95
C VAL A 16 0.67 7.42 29.13
N ARG A 17 -0.31 6.55 28.88
CA ARG A 17 -0.80 5.55 29.84
C ARG A 17 -1.02 4.20 29.15
N ALA A 18 -1.10 3.12 29.93
CA ALA A 18 -1.37 1.79 29.39
C ALA A 18 -2.63 1.80 28.50
N SER A 19 -2.52 1.21 27.31
CA SER A 19 -3.58 1.14 26.29
C SER A 19 -4.06 2.49 25.73
N VAL A 20 -3.30 3.58 25.89
CA VAL A 20 -3.59 4.81 25.15
C VAL A 20 -3.36 4.60 23.66
N HIS A 21 -4.29 5.07 22.82
CA HIS A 21 -4.13 5.09 21.37
C HIS A 21 -3.71 6.51 20.95
N ILE A 22 -2.45 6.65 20.57
CA ILE A 22 -1.88 7.92 20.12
C ILE A 22 -1.72 7.83 18.60
N ALA A 23 -2.33 8.76 17.87
CA ALA A 23 -2.23 8.80 16.42
C ALA A 23 -0.77 9.10 16.02
N PHE A 24 -0.21 8.26 15.15
CA PHE A 24 1.12 8.49 14.62
C PHE A 24 1.03 9.34 13.34
N PRO A 25 1.81 10.44 13.22
CA PRO A 25 1.86 11.22 11.99
C PRO A 25 2.54 10.38 10.90
N SER A 26 1.72 9.84 9.99
CA SER A 26 2.18 9.02 8.87
C SER A 26 2.23 9.85 7.59
N ASN A 27 3.31 9.74 6.82
CA ASN A 27 3.38 10.29 5.47
C ASN A 27 2.42 9.58 4.49
N HIS A 28 1.74 8.52 4.93
CA HIS A 28 0.80 7.74 4.16
C HIS A 28 -0.60 7.87 4.74
N GLU A 29 -1.10 9.11 4.85
CA GLU A 29 -2.49 9.38 5.28
C GLU A 29 -3.51 8.68 4.39
N THR A 30 -3.17 8.45 3.11
CA THR A 30 -3.94 7.62 2.18
C THR A 30 -3.05 6.56 1.55
N VAL A 31 -3.36 5.30 1.81
CA VAL A 31 -2.70 4.15 1.18
C VAL A 31 -3.68 3.52 0.19
N ARG A 32 -3.30 3.47 -1.08
CA ARG A 32 -4.12 2.87 -2.15
C ARG A 32 -3.30 2.05 -3.12
N PHE A 33 -3.92 1.04 -3.71
CA PHE A 33 -3.42 0.41 -4.91
C PHE A 33 -3.71 1.29 -6.13
N THR A 34 -2.74 1.40 -7.03
CA THR A 34 -2.88 2.08 -8.32
C THR A 34 -2.54 1.09 -9.42
N ILE A 35 -3.38 1.01 -10.44
CA ILE A 35 -3.17 0.14 -11.61
C ILE A 35 -2.73 1.03 -12.78
N THR A 36 -1.72 0.60 -13.52
CA THR A 36 -1.19 1.34 -14.67
C THR A 36 -0.85 0.38 -15.78
N SER A 37 -1.22 0.70 -17.02
CA SER A 37 -0.70 0.04 -18.20
C SER A 37 0.51 0.81 -18.70
N VAL A 38 1.64 0.13 -18.87
CA VAL A 38 2.92 0.71 -19.25
C VAL A 38 3.27 0.22 -20.65
N CYS A 39 3.58 1.14 -21.56
CA CYS A 39 4.03 0.83 -22.91
C CYS A 39 5.52 0.50 -22.87
N ASP A 40 5.88 -0.73 -23.26
CA ASP A 40 7.27 -1.16 -23.40
C ASP A 40 7.82 -0.85 -24.79
N ALA A 41 6.99 -1.01 -25.82
CA ALA A 41 7.35 -0.74 -27.22
C ALA A 41 6.10 -0.38 -28.04
N ILE A 42 6.29 0.36 -29.12
CA ILE A 42 5.21 0.78 -30.04
C ILE A 42 5.27 0.07 -31.41
N ALA A 43 6.31 -0.73 -31.68
CA ALA A 43 6.50 -1.43 -32.96
C ALA A 43 7.33 -2.73 -32.79
N PRO A 44 6.68 -3.90 -32.60
CA PRO A 44 5.24 -4.06 -32.37
C PRO A 44 4.83 -3.48 -31.02
N GLU A 45 3.56 -3.13 -30.91
CA GLU A 45 2.95 -2.64 -29.68
C GLU A 45 3.08 -3.69 -28.56
N GLN A 46 3.66 -3.30 -27.43
CA GLN A 46 3.87 -4.13 -26.26
C GLN A 46 3.59 -3.31 -25.00
N TRP A 47 2.76 -3.87 -24.13
CA TRP A 47 2.33 -3.28 -22.88
C TRP A 47 2.39 -4.30 -21.77
N HIS A 48 2.65 -3.87 -20.54
CA HIS A 48 2.37 -4.68 -19.36
C HIS A 48 1.58 -3.85 -18.35
N GLY A 49 0.89 -4.54 -17.44
CA GLY A 49 0.20 -3.92 -16.32
C GLY A 49 1.08 -3.91 -15.09
N GLU A 50 1.05 -2.81 -14.34
CA GLU A 50 1.68 -2.68 -13.04
C GLU A 50 0.65 -2.36 -11.97
N VAL A 51 0.89 -2.87 -10.76
CA VAL A 51 0.16 -2.48 -9.56
C VAL A 51 1.16 -1.86 -8.61
N SER A 52 0.90 -0.61 -8.22
CA SER A 52 1.70 0.11 -7.24
C SER A 52 0.95 0.26 -5.92
N PHE A 53 1.68 0.16 -4.81
CA PHE A 53 1.22 0.40 -3.45
C PHE A 53 2.16 1.40 -2.79
N ALA A 54 1.62 2.54 -2.32
CA ALA A 54 2.42 3.63 -1.74
C ALA A 54 3.62 4.05 -2.63
N GLY A 55 3.39 4.15 -3.94
CA GLY A 55 4.42 4.52 -4.92
C GLY A 55 5.43 3.43 -5.28
N THR A 56 5.30 2.22 -4.70
CA THR A 56 6.17 1.08 -5.01
C THR A 56 5.43 0.07 -5.89
N VAL A 57 6.01 -0.34 -7.02
CA VAL A 57 5.46 -1.41 -7.87
C VAL A 57 5.55 -2.74 -7.13
N VAL A 58 4.41 -3.36 -6.84
CA VAL A 58 4.30 -4.62 -6.10
C VAL A 58 3.92 -5.81 -6.98
N LEU A 59 3.34 -5.55 -8.15
CA LEU A 59 3.03 -6.57 -9.15
C LEU A 59 3.29 -6.02 -10.55
N LYS A 60 3.77 -6.90 -11.43
CA LYS A 60 3.97 -6.64 -12.85
C LYS A 60 3.46 -7.85 -13.63
N THR A 61 2.65 -7.62 -14.65
CA THR A 61 2.14 -8.69 -15.51
C THR A 61 3.14 -9.04 -16.60
N GLN A 62 2.87 -10.12 -17.33
CA GLN A 62 3.51 -10.35 -18.63
C GLN A 62 3.07 -9.29 -19.64
N SER A 63 3.90 -9.10 -20.67
CA SER A 63 3.60 -8.19 -21.77
C SER A 63 2.49 -8.74 -22.67
N THR A 64 1.72 -7.83 -23.27
CA THR A 64 0.60 -8.06 -24.18
C THR A 64 0.58 -6.97 -25.24
N ASP A 65 -0.17 -7.18 -26.30
CA ASP A 65 -0.36 -6.27 -27.43
C ASP A 65 -1.44 -5.18 -27.22
N SER A 66 -1.99 -5.02 -26.01
CA SER A 66 -3.11 -4.10 -25.75
C SER A 66 -2.98 -3.39 -24.40
N TYR A 67 -3.11 -2.06 -24.44
CA TYR A 67 -3.22 -1.19 -23.27
C TYR A 67 -4.33 -1.64 -22.29
N GLU A 68 -5.54 -1.90 -22.79
CA GLU A 68 -6.68 -2.30 -21.96
C GLU A 68 -6.44 -3.67 -21.34
N ARG A 69 -5.87 -4.60 -22.10
CA ARG A 69 -5.59 -5.96 -21.64
C ARG A 69 -4.53 -5.95 -20.53
N ALA A 70 -3.48 -5.15 -20.67
CA ALA A 70 -2.47 -4.95 -19.63
C ALA A 70 -3.10 -4.50 -18.31
N GLY A 71 -3.98 -3.50 -18.35
CA GLY A 71 -4.66 -2.97 -17.17
C GLY A 71 -5.57 -4.01 -16.51
N ARG A 72 -6.36 -4.74 -17.29
CA ARG A 72 -7.23 -5.81 -16.77
C ARG A 72 -6.45 -6.97 -16.16
N LEU A 73 -5.32 -7.34 -16.75
CA LEU A 73 -4.45 -8.38 -16.18
C LEU A 73 -3.85 -7.94 -14.84
N ALA A 74 -3.44 -6.68 -14.70
CA ALA A 74 -2.94 -6.15 -13.44
C ALA A 74 -4.04 -6.10 -12.36
N GLU A 75 -5.25 -5.67 -12.73
CA GLU A 75 -6.42 -5.70 -11.85
C GLU A 75 -6.72 -7.12 -11.33
N ALA A 76 -6.81 -8.09 -12.24
CA ALA A 76 -7.05 -9.48 -11.88
C ALA A 76 -5.93 -10.06 -10.99
N ALA A 77 -4.67 -9.71 -11.27
CA ALA A 77 -3.53 -10.13 -10.47
C ALA A 77 -3.55 -9.54 -9.05
N LEU A 78 -3.97 -8.27 -8.91
CA LEU A 78 -4.17 -7.66 -7.60
C LEU A 78 -5.25 -8.39 -6.80
N VAL A 79 -6.43 -8.61 -7.39
CA VAL A 79 -7.53 -9.31 -6.71
C VAL A 79 -7.09 -10.70 -6.27
N ALA A 80 -6.45 -11.47 -7.16
CA ALA A 80 -5.95 -12.79 -6.83
C ALA A 80 -4.94 -12.77 -5.68
N ARG A 81 -4.04 -11.77 -5.65
CA ARG A 81 -3.06 -11.60 -4.57
C ARG A 81 -3.72 -11.24 -3.24
N VAL A 82 -4.68 -10.31 -3.24
CA VAL A 82 -5.41 -9.89 -2.04
C VAL A 82 -6.21 -11.06 -1.46
N VAL A 83 -6.95 -11.78 -2.30
CA VAL A 83 -7.71 -12.97 -1.87
C VAL A 83 -6.77 -14.00 -1.23
N ARG A 84 -5.63 -14.29 -1.86
CA ARG A 84 -4.65 -15.23 -1.30
C ARG A 84 -4.15 -14.80 0.07
N LEU A 85 -3.80 -13.52 0.24
CA LEU A 85 -3.29 -12.97 1.51
C LEU A 85 -4.33 -12.96 2.64
N LEU A 86 -5.61 -12.83 2.31
CA LEU A 86 -6.70 -12.78 3.30
C LEU A 86 -7.33 -14.13 3.62
N ALA A 87 -7.06 -15.15 2.80
CA ALA A 87 -7.51 -16.52 3.01
C ALA A 87 -6.53 -17.35 3.85
N GLU A 88 -5.36 -16.79 4.18
CA GLU A 88 -4.39 -17.32 5.15
C GLU A 88 -4.78 -16.92 6.58
#